data_AF-B0ESI2-F1
#
_entry.id   AF-B0ESI2-F1
#
_cell.length_a   1.000
_cell.length_b   1.000
_cell.length_c   1.000
_cell.angle_alpha   90.00
_cell.angle_beta   90.00
_cell.angle_gamma   90.00
#
_symmetry.space_group_name_H-M   'P 1'
#
loop_
_entity.id
_entity.type
_entity.pdbx_description
1 polymer ?
#
loop_
_entity_poly.entity_id
_entity_poly.type
_entity_poly.pdbx_seq_one_letter_code
_entity_poly.pdbx_strand_id
1 'polypeptide(L)'
;MEVGSLNVIEAIALGENETEIPKKRENKKDIDEFARHTIWITYRKNMPLIKEKTTDSGWGCMIRSLQMVLAQTFLSIVLGNNWKYENNCMNTERNIFHIKSIINLFGDSTGSLFSIHRLVARASTRGVTEGQWWGPSFASDIAAEHINEMRVFRTRGYVAKLGSIVGPKIEELSKDEVGFNPCIIFVPLRLGPESPENEF
;
A
#
# COMPACT_ATOMS: atom_id res chain seq x y z
N MET A 1 20.17 19.69 -5.32
CA MET A 1 18.87 19.56 -4.65
C MET A 1 17.82 20.00 -5.64
N GLU A 2 17.33 19.06 -6.44
CA GLU A 2 16.15 19.27 -7.27
C GLU A 2 15.06 18.40 -6.66
N VAL A 3 14.12 19.07 -6.00
CA VAL A 3 12.90 18.46 -5.48
C VAL A 3 11.99 18.30 -6.70
N GLY A 4 11.85 17.07 -7.17
CA GLY A 4 10.98 16.73 -8.28
C GLY A 4 9.50 16.99 -7.93
N SER A 5 9.00 18.10 -8.45
CA SER A 5 7.64 18.36 -8.93
C SER A 5 6.48 18.06 -7.96
N LEU A 6 6.21 19.02 -7.09
CA LEU A 6 4.93 19.29 -6.43
C LEU A 6 3.97 20.00 -7.43
N ASN A 7 3.58 19.35 -8.53
CA ASN A 7 2.89 20.08 -9.61
C ASN A 7 1.36 20.02 -9.60
N VAL A 8 0.72 19.39 -8.60
CA VAL A 8 -0.76 19.31 -8.59
C VAL A 8 -1.40 20.42 -7.76
N ILE A 9 -0.77 20.80 -6.64
CA ILE A 9 -1.39 21.74 -5.69
C ILE A 9 -1.08 23.20 -6.07
N GLU A 10 0.11 23.50 -6.60
CA GLU A 10 0.47 24.88 -7.01
C GLU A 10 -0.27 25.34 -8.27
N ALA A 11 -0.58 24.43 -9.21
CA ALA A 11 -1.28 24.77 -10.45
C ALA A 11 -2.76 25.20 -10.21
N ILE A 12 -3.42 24.60 -9.21
CA ILE A 12 -4.81 24.92 -8.86
C ILE A 12 -4.89 26.29 -8.14
N ALA A 13 -3.84 26.70 -7.44
CA ALA A 13 -3.81 27.95 -6.68
C ALA A 13 -3.61 29.21 -7.56
N LEU A 14 -3.15 29.06 -8.81
CA LEU A 14 -2.78 30.19 -9.68
C LEU A 14 -3.81 30.56 -10.74
N GLY A 15 -4.95 29.87 -10.82
CA GLY A 15 -6.06 30.28 -11.69
C GLY A 15 -5.72 30.35 -13.18
N GLU A 16 -4.74 29.56 -13.64
CA GLU A 16 -4.41 29.47 -15.07
C GLU A 16 -5.38 28.53 -15.78
N ASN A 17 -5.93 29.00 -16.90
CA ASN A 17 -6.83 28.24 -17.78
C ASN A 17 -6.25 26.87 -18.12
N GLU A 18 -7.11 25.86 -18.14
CA GLU A 18 -6.85 24.47 -18.54
C GLU A 18 -6.16 24.39 -19.92
N THR A 19 -4.85 24.56 -19.98
CA THR A 19 -4.07 24.08 -21.10
C THR A 19 -4.00 22.57 -20.95
N GLU A 20 -4.66 21.84 -21.86
CA GLU A 20 -4.62 20.38 -21.94
C GLU A 20 -3.19 19.86 -21.74
N ILE A 21 -2.91 19.33 -20.56
CA ILE A 21 -1.65 18.65 -20.28
C ILE A 21 -1.63 17.42 -21.18
N PRO A 22 -0.67 17.28 -22.12
CA PRO A 22 -0.67 16.15 -23.04
C PRO A 22 -0.62 14.85 -22.24
N LYS A 23 -1.65 14.01 -22.36
CA LYS A 23 -1.67 12.65 -21.79
C LYS A 23 -0.57 11.83 -22.46
N LYS A 24 0.65 11.92 -21.93
CA LYS A 24 1.80 11.16 -22.41
C LYS A 24 1.50 9.69 -22.16
N ARG A 25 1.18 8.94 -23.23
CA ARG A 25 1.06 7.47 -23.14
C ARG A 25 2.38 6.94 -22.59
N GLU A 26 2.32 6.23 -21.47
CA GLU A 26 3.49 5.57 -20.89
C GLU A 26 4.14 4.67 -21.94
N ASN A 27 5.44 4.85 -22.18
CA ASN A 27 6.14 4.01 -23.14
C ASN A 27 6.41 2.65 -22.49
N LYS A 28 6.48 1.58 -23.30
CA LYS A 28 6.75 0.20 -22.82
C LYS A 28 7.95 0.11 -21.85
N LYS A 29 8.98 0.94 -22.06
CA LYS A 29 10.16 1.02 -21.19
C LYS A 29 9.82 1.45 -19.76
N ASP A 30 8.88 2.39 -19.61
CA ASP A 30 8.46 2.93 -18.32
C ASP A 30 7.67 1.86 -17.53
N ILE A 31 6.82 1.11 -18.22
CA ILE A 31 6.07 -0.03 -17.65
C ILE A 31 7.03 -1.13 -17.18
N ASP A 32 7.98 -1.52 -18.04
CA ASP A 32 8.97 -2.53 -17.71
C ASP A 32 9.85 -2.08 -16.53
N GLU A 33 10.15 -0.78 -16.46
CA GLU A 33 10.81 -0.19 -15.30
C GLU A 33 9.95 -0.34 -14.06
N PHE A 34 8.73 0.21 -14.01
CA PHE A 34 7.85 0.11 -12.84
C PHE A 34 7.62 -1.33 -12.36
N ALA A 35 7.46 -2.27 -13.28
CA ALA A 35 7.31 -3.69 -12.96
C ALA A 35 8.53 -4.27 -12.24
N ARG A 36 9.76 -3.88 -12.62
CA ARG A 36 11.00 -4.29 -11.92
C ARG A 36 11.10 -3.76 -10.49
N HIS A 37 10.47 -2.62 -10.24
CA HIS A 37 10.51 -1.92 -8.95
C HIS A 37 9.44 -2.40 -7.96
N THR A 38 8.45 -3.14 -8.43
CA THR A 38 7.31 -3.52 -7.60
C THR A 38 7.55 -4.87 -6.95
N ILE A 39 7.39 -4.94 -5.62
CA ILE A 39 7.31 -6.24 -4.95
C ILE A 39 6.02 -6.93 -5.40
N TRP A 40 6.17 -7.96 -6.23
CA TRP A 40 5.04 -8.70 -6.77
C TRP A 40 4.64 -9.85 -5.85
N ILE A 41 3.39 -9.83 -5.40
CA ILE A 41 2.82 -10.84 -4.50
C ILE A 41 1.61 -11.44 -5.17
N THR A 42 1.63 -12.76 -5.35
CA THR A 42 0.63 -13.50 -6.13
C THR A 42 -0.04 -14.57 -5.28
N TYR A 43 -1.04 -15.25 -5.87
CA TYR A 43 -1.66 -16.41 -5.26
C TYR A 43 -0.66 -17.50 -4.92
N ARG A 44 -0.93 -18.20 -3.83
CA ARG A 44 -0.09 -19.28 -3.32
C ARG A 44 -0.92 -20.52 -3.05
N LYS A 45 -0.23 -21.65 -3.04
CA LYS A 45 -0.76 -22.97 -2.71
C LYS A 45 0.20 -23.65 -1.76
N ASN A 46 -0.29 -24.68 -1.06
CA ASN A 46 0.50 -25.42 -0.08
C ASN A 46 1.02 -24.53 1.06
N MET A 47 0.29 -23.48 1.41
CA MET A 47 0.56 -22.68 2.59
C MET A 47 0.16 -23.44 3.85
N PRO A 48 0.70 -23.09 5.03
CA PRO A 48 0.09 -23.47 6.31
C PRO A 48 -1.41 -23.13 6.32
N LEU A 49 -2.19 -23.86 7.12
CA LEU A 49 -3.64 -23.67 7.19
C LEU A 49 -4.00 -22.22 7.58
N ILE A 50 -4.72 -21.55 6.68
CA ILE A 50 -5.50 -20.33 6.94
C ILE A 50 -6.88 -20.83 7.35
N LYS A 51 -7.07 -21.13 8.64
CA LYS A 51 -8.23 -21.85 9.16
C LYS A 51 -8.43 -23.17 8.41
N GLU A 52 -9.28 -23.24 7.39
CA GLU A 52 -9.56 -24.48 6.64
C GLU A 52 -8.91 -24.52 5.24
N LYS A 53 -8.21 -23.45 4.80
CA LYS A 53 -7.62 -23.37 3.44
C LYS A 53 -6.10 -23.33 3.44
N THR A 54 -5.48 -23.93 2.43
CA THR A 54 -4.01 -23.89 2.19
C THR A 54 -3.65 -23.11 0.92
N THR A 55 -4.64 -22.47 0.29
CA THR A 55 -4.49 -21.65 -0.92
C THR A 55 -5.43 -20.46 -0.89
N ASP A 56 -4.98 -19.36 -1.48
CA ASP A 56 -5.76 -18.15 -1.68
C ASP A 56 -6.23 -17.95 -3.14
N SER A 57 -5.96 -18.93 -4.00
CA SER A 57 -6.43 -18.96 -5.38
C SER A 57 -7.97 -18.84 -5.42
N GLY A 58 -8.46 -17.86 -6.18
CA GLY A 58 -9.91 -17.62 -6.39
C GLY A 58 -10.58 -16.70 -5.36
N TRP A 59 -9.87 -16.23 -4.34
CA TRP A 59 -10.45 -15.31 -3.34
C TRP A 59 -9.48 -14.28 -2.74
N GLY A 60 -8.17 -14.54 -2.80
CA GLY A 60 -7.16 -13.72 -2.13
C GLY A 60 -6.69 -12.47 -2.89
N CYS A 61 -7.18 -12.17 -4.09
CA CYS A 61 -6.53 -11.16 -4.94
C CYS A 61 -6.48 -9.79 -4.29
N MET A 62 -7.56 -9.34 -3.64
CA MET A 62 -7.57 -8.05 -2.95
C MET A 62 -6.58 -8.03 -1.78
N ILE A 63 -6.41 -9.14 -1.08
CA ILE A 63 -5.41 -9.25 -0.01
C ILE A 63 -4.00 -9.15 -0.60
N ARG A 64 -3.73 -9.82 -1.73
CA ARG A 64 -2.43 -9.72 -2.42
C ARG A 64 -2.18 -8.32 -2.96
N SER A 65 -3.18 -7.67 -3.54
CA SER A 65 -3.11 -6.26 -3.96
C SER A 65 -2.78 -5.34 -2.79
N LEU A 66 -3.44 -5.52 -1.64
CA LEU A 66 -3.13 -4.78 -0.42
C LEU A 66 -1.69 -5.04 0.04
N GLN A 67 -1.24 -6.30 0.08
CA GLN A 67 0.13 -6.64 0.47
C GLN A 67 1.16 -5.97 -0.46
N MET A 68 0.90 -5.91 -1.77
CA MET A 68 1.79 -5.20 -2.72
C MET A 68 1.85 -3.69 -2.45
N VAL A 69 0.70 -3.05 -2.21
CA VAL A 69 0.64 -1.62 -1.85
C VAL A 69 1.43 -1.35 -0.56
N LEU A 70 1.24 -2.18 0.47
CA LEU A 70 1.97 -2.06 1.73
C LEU A 70 3.46 -2.30 1.57
N ALA A 71 3.86 -3.33 0.83
CA ALA A 71 5.26 -3.65 0.58
C ALA A 71 5.97 -2.49 -0.14
N GLN A 72 5.34 -1.93 -1.16
CA GLN A 72 5.87 -0.77 -1.89
C GLN A 72 5.96 0.47 -0.98
N THR A 73 4.93 0.71 -0.16
CA THR A 73 4.92 1.82 0.79
C THR A 73 6.04 1.70 1.83
N PHE A 74 6.25 0.50 2.37
CA PHE A 74 7.35 0.25 3.31
C PHE A 74 8.73 0.39 2.65
N LEU A 75 8.89 0.01 1.38
CA LEU A 75 10.11 0.30 0.63
C LEU A 75 10.36 1.82 0.55
N SER A 76 9.35 2.60 0.17
CA SER A 76 9.47 4.05 0.08
C SER A 76 9.79 4.71 1.43
N ILE A 77 9.21 4.21 2.54
CA ILE A 77 9.49 4.71 3.89
C ILE A 77 10.93 4.41 4.32
N VAL A 78 11.44 3.21 4.01
CA VAL A 78 12.75 2.75 4.51
C VAL A 78 13.90 3.17 3.61
N LEU A 79 13.71 3.17 2.29
CA LEU A 79 14.74 3.42 1.28
C LEU A 79 14.58 4.78 0.57
N GLY A 80 13.45 5.47 0.78
CA GLY A 80 13.11 6.75 0.17
C GLY A 80 12.27 6.61 -1.11
N ASN A 81 11.55 7.68 -1.46
CA ASN A 81 10.63 7.71 -2.60
C ASN A 81 11.31 7.55 -3.97
N ASN A 82 12.59 7.88 -4.06
CA ASN A 82 13.39 7.75 -5.29
C ASN A 82 14.07 6.37 -5.39
N TRP A 83 13.73 5.42 -4.52
CA TRP A 83 14.32 4.10 -4.57
C TRP A 83 14.03 3.43 -5.91
N LYS A 84 15.09 2.93 -6.54
CA LYS A 84 15.02 2.18 -7.78
C LYS A 84 15.71 0.82 -7.68
N TYR A 85 15.07 -0.23 -8.20
CA TYR A 85 15.60 -1.56 -8.47
C TYR A 85 16.45 -1.50 -9.75
N GLU A 86 17.66 -0.98 -9.61
CA GLU A 86 18.70 -0.97 -10.64
C GLU A 86 19.80 -1.98 -10.28
N ASN A 87 20.63 -2.39 -11.23
CA ASN A 87 21.73 -3.33 -10.96
C ASN A 87 22.66 -2.86 -9.82
N ASN A 88 22.72 -1.55 -9.54
CA ASN A 88 23.49 -0.97 -8.45
C ASN A 88 22.74 -0.84 -7.10
N CYS A 89 21.43 -1.06 -7.06
CA CYS A 89 20.64 -0.88 -5.84
C CYS A 89 20.88 -1.99 -4.80
N MET A 90 21.38 -3.15 -5.24
CA MET A 90 21.87 -4.24 -4.39
C MET A 90 23.35 -4.06 -4.01
N ASN A 91 23.99 -2.93 -4.31
CA ASN A 91 25.42 -2.74 -4.04
C ASN A 91 25.74 -2.45 -2.56
N THR A 92 24.74 -2.26 -1.70
CA THR A 92 24.97 -2.12 -0.26
C THR A 92 24.26 -3.22 0.51
N GLU A 93 24.98 -3.83 1.44
CA GLU A 93 24.42 -4.83 2.36
C GLU A 93 23.20 -4.29 3.12
N ARG A 94 23.19 -2.97 3.40
CA ARG A 94 22.07 -2.26 4.02
C ARG A 94 20.79 -2.33 3.19
N ASN A 95 20.84 -2.02 1.90
CA ASN A 95 19.66 -2.08 1.04
C ASN A 95 19.14 -3.51 0.92
N ILE A 96 20.05 -4.48 0.73
CA ILE A 96 19.69 -5.90 0.68
C ILE A 96 18.99 -6.32 1.97
N PHE A 97 19.53 -5.92 3.12
CA PHE A 97 18.95 -6.21 4.42
C PHE A 97 17.53 -5.66 4.52
N HIS A 98 17.32 -4.37 4.25
CA HIS A 98 16.01 -3.75 4.33
C HIS A 98 14.99 -4.38 3.37
N ILE A 99 15.37 -4.65 2.12
CA ILE A 99 14.49 -5.30 1.13
C ILE A 99 14.10 -6.70 1.62
N LYS A 100 15.06 -7.51 2.09
CA LYS A 100 14.77 -8.84 2.65
C LYS A 100 13.87 -8.75 3.88
N SER A 101 14.12 -7.80 4.78
CA SER A 101 13.27 -7.55 5.95
C SER A 101 11.84 -7.25 5.53
N ILE A 102 11.64 -6.38 4.54
CA ILE A 102 10.30 -6.02 4.03
C ILE A 102 9.63 -7.22 3.38
N ILE A 103 10.31 -7.97 2.51
CA ILE A 103 9.74 -9.17 1.87
C ILE A 103 9.31 -10.20 2.93
N ASN A 104 10.12 -10.40 3.98
CA ASN A 104 9.81 -11.35 5.06
C ASN A 104 8.56 -10.97 5.86
N LEU A 105 8.14 -9.70 5.86
CA LEU A 105 6.87 -9.28 6.48
C LEU A 105 5.66 -9.93 5.81
N PHE A 106 5.73 -10.24 4.52
CA PHE A 106 4.59 -10.71 3.71
C PHE A 106 4.63 -12.20 3.39
N GLY A 107 5.60 -12.94 3.95
CA GLY A 107 5.70 -14.38 3.77
C GLY A 107 4.40 -15.11 4.14
N ASP A 108 4.12 -16.21 3.46
CA ASP A 108 2.87 -16.98 3.61
C ASP A 108 2.90 -17.93 4.82
N SER A 109 3.29 -17.40 5.98
CA SER A 109 3.34 -18.12 7.24
C SER A 109 2.70 -17.31 8.37
N THR A 110 2.29 -17.97 9.44
CA THR A 110 1.75 -17.31 10.64
C THR A 110 2.79 -16.45 11.37
N GLY A 111 4.09 -16.68 11.12
CA GLY A 111 5.20 -15.90 11.67
C GLY A 111 5.37 -14.52 11.01
N SER A 112 5.00 -14.38 9.75
CA SER A 112 5.13 -13.12 9.00
C SER A 112 4.04 -12.12 9.40
N LEU A 113 4.45 -10.89 9.69
CA LEU A 113 3.56 -9.89 10.32
C LEU A 113 2.38 -9.47 9.44
N PHE A 114 2.57 -9.39 8.13
CA PHE A 114 1.57 -9.01 7.14
C PHE A 114 1.20 -10.20 6.24
N SER A 115 1.36 -11.43 6.72
CA SER A 115 0.92 -12.61 5.99
C SER A 115 -0.59 -12.61 5.79
N ILE A 116 -1.03 -13.33 4.76
CA ILE A 116 -2.46 -13.56 4.53
C ILE A 116 -3.14 -14.19 5.75
N HIS A 117 -2.44 -15.07 6.49
CA HIS A 117 -2.94 -15.66 7.72
C HIS A 117 -3.29 -14.60 8.78
N ARG A 118 -2.39 -13.63 9.01
CA ARG A 118 -2.62 -12.56 10.01
C ARG A 118 -3.70 -11.59 9.58
N LEU A 119 -3.74 -11.24 8.29
CA LEU A 119 -4.76 -10.35 7.75
C LEU A 119 -6.15 -11.01 7.81
N VAL A 120 -6.28 -12.29 7.46
CA VAL A 120 -7.55 -13.04 7.56
C VAL A 120 -7.96 -13.26 9.02
N ALA A 121 -7.01 -13.51 9.93
CA ALA A 121 -7.29 -13.60 11.35
C ALA A 121 -7.87 -12.29 11.91
N ARG A 122 -7.33 -11.13 11.48
CA ARG A 122 -7.89 -9.82 11.83
C ARG A 122 -9.28 -9.63 11.25
N ALA A 123 -9.46 -9.90 9.96
CA ALA A 123 -10.76 -9.79 9.30
C ALA A 123 -11.83 -10.68 9.92
N SER A 124 -11.45 -11.82 10.51
CA SER A 124 -12.38 -12.72 11.20
C SER A 124 -13.04 -12.07 12.41
N THR A 125 -12.41 -11.07 13.05
CA THR A 125 -13.03 -10.26 14.12
C THR A 125 -14.20 -9.41 13.63
N ARG A 126 -14.28 -9.18 12.32
CA ARG A 126 -15.37 -8.49 11.63
C ARG A 126 -16.34 -9.47 10.94
N GLY A 127 -16.22 -10.78 11.24
CA GLY A 127 -17.04 -11.83 10.64
C GLY A 127 -16.64 -12.23 9.22
N VAL A 128 -15.49 -11.77 8.71
CA VAL A 128 -15.00 -12.14 7.36
C VAL A 128 -13.93 -13.22 7.47
N THR A 129 -14.15 -14.37 6.85
CA THR A 129 -13.28 -15.55 6.92
C THR A 129 -12.57 -15.84 5.60
N GLU A 130 -11.72 -16.87 5.58
CA GLU A 130 -11.04 -17.33 4.37
C GLU A 130 -12.04 -17.74 3.28
N GLY A 131 -11.68 -17.50 2.02
CA GLY A 131 -12.58 -17.75 0.88
C GLY A 131 -13.49 -16.58 0.52
N GLN A 132 -13.69 -15.61 1.42
CA GLN A 132 -14.51 -14.44 1.13
C GLN A 132 -13.70 -13.33 0.46
N TRP A 133 -14.32 -12.71 -0.55
CA TRP A 133 -13.73 -11.60 -1.27
C TRP A 133 -13.74 -10.32 -0.45
N TRP A 134 -12.65 -9.57 -0.49
CA TRP A 134 -12.55 -8.26 0.14
C TRP A 134 -12.78 -7.16 -0.90
N GLY A 135 -13.57 -6.16 -0.54
CA GLY A 135 -13.59 -4.88 -1.26
C GLY A 135 -12.43 -3.97 -0.80
N PRO A 136 -12.02 -2.97 -1.61
CA PRO A 136 -10.94 -2.05 -1.24
C PRO A 136 -11.18 -1.33 0.09
N SER A 137 -12.42 -0.89 0.36
CA SER A 137 -12.78 -0.22 1.62
C SER A 137 -12.50 -1.09 2.84
N PHE A 138 -12.94 -2.36 2.79
CA PHE A 138 -12.72 -3.30 3.89
C PHE A 138 -11.23 -3.64 4.03
N ALA A 139 -10.52 -3.84 2.92
CA ALA A 139 -9.08 -4.08 2.93
C ALA A 139 -8.31 -2.92 3.57
N SER A 140 -8.67 -1.67 3.27
CA SER A 140 -8.09 -0.47 3.89
C SER A 140 -8.33 -0.40 5.40
N ASP A 141 -9.53 -0.74 5.86
CA ASP A 141 -9.85 -0.77 7.29
C ASP A 141 -9.00 -1.80 8.03
N ILE A 142 -8.98 -3.04 7.54
CA ILE A 142 -8.16 -4.10 8.13
C ILE A 142 -6.67 -3.74 8.09
N ALA A 143 -6.19 -3.13 7.00
CA ALA A 143 -4.80 -2.69 6.88
C ALA A 143 -4.45 -1.63 7.91
N ALA A 144 -5.26 -0.58 8.05
CA ALA A 144 -4.99 0.51 8.96
C ALA A 144 -5.00 0.06 10.42
N GLU A 145 -5.97 -0.77 10.81
CA GLU A 145 -6.00 -1.40 12.14
C GLU A 145 -4.74 -2.23 12.39
N HIS A 146 -4.37 -3.07 11.41
CA HIS A 146 -3.20 -3.92 11.51
C HIS A 146 -1.88 -3.14 11.59
N ILE A 147 -1.73 -2.07 10.80
CA ILE A 147 -0.58 -1.17 10.85
C ILE A 147 -0.47 -0.51 12.21
N ASN A 148 -1.57 0.01 12.76
CA ASN A 148 -1.58 0.71 14.04
C ASN A 148 -1.27 -0.20 15.23
N GLU A 149 -1.59 -1.50 15.12
CA GLU A 149 -1.25 -2.52 16.10
C GLU A 149 0.22 -2.96 15.98
N MET A 150 0.69 -3.29 14.78
CA MET A 150 2.03 -3.82 14.57
C MET A 150 3.12 -2.75 14.62
N ARG A 151 2.80 -1.51 14.24
CA ARG A 151 3.68 -0.32 14.21
C ARG A 151 5.04 -0.59 13.54
N VAL A 152 5.05 -1.43 12.51
CA VAL A 152 6.27 -1.73 11.75
C VAL A 152 6.79 -0.44 11.12
N PHE A 153 8.10 -0.20 11.24
CA PHE A 153 8.75 1.07 10.87
C PHE A 153 8.10 2.31 11.51
N ARG A 154 7.52 2.12 12.71
CA ARG A 154 6.74 3.14 13.44
C ARG A 154 5.54 3.70 12.66
N THR A 155 5.11 3.03 11.61
CA THR A 155 4.04 3.53 10.73
C THR A 155 2.69 3.64 11.43
N ARG A 156 1.83 4.48 10.87
CA ARG A 156 0.42 4.63 11.21
C ARG A 156 -0.45 4.41 9.98
N GLY A 157 -1.66 3.93 10.18
CA GLY A 157 -2.66 3.77 9.12
C GLY A 157 -3.88 4.62 9.39
N TYR A 158 -4.30 5.43 8.43
CA TYR A 158 -5.52 6.22 8.47
C TYR A 158 -6.42 5.87 7.29
N VAL A 159 -7.72 5.71 7.52
CA VAL A 159 -8.70 5.52 6.45
C VAL A 159 -9.60 6.76 6.36
N ALA A 160 -9.59 7.42 5.21
CA ALA A 160 -10.51 8.52 4.93
C ALA A 160 -11.93 7.95 4.77
N LYS A 161 -12.79 8.26 5.74
CA LYS A 161 -14.20 7.88 5.69
C LYS A 161 -14.97 8.86 4.83
N LEU A 162 -15.87 8.35 3.98
CA LEU A 162 -16.71 9.17 3.09
C LEU A 162 -15.87 10.11 2.18
N GLY A 163 -14.69 9.66 1.75
CA GLY A 163 -13.78 10.44 0.91
C GLY A 163 -13.13 11.66 1.60
N SER A 164 -13.36 11.86 2.91
CA SER A 164 -12.91 13.05 3.62
C SER A 164 -11.60 12.81 4.40
N ILE A 165 -10.60 13.62 4.09
CA ILE A 165 -9.29 13.63 4.78
C ILE A 165 -9.34 14.69 5.88
N VAL A 166 -9.10 14.28 7.13
CA VAL A 166 -9.14 15.16 8.29
C VAL A 166 -7.73 15.36 8.83
N GLY A 167 -7.07 16.44 8.38
CA GLY A 167 -5.69 16.76 8.73
C GLY A 167 -5.36 16.66 10.23
N PRO A 168 -6.13 17.32 11.13
CA PRO A 168 -5.87 17.25 12.57
C PRO A 168 -5.87 15.82 13.14
N LYS A 169 -6.74 14.93 12.65
CA LYS A 169 -6.79 13.52 13.09
C LYS A 169 -5.56 12.75 12.62
N ILE A 170 -5.08 13.04 11.41
CA ILE A 170 -3.86 12.41 10.88
C ILE A 170 -2.65 12.88 11.68
N GLU A 171 -2.56 14.18 11.98
CA GLU A 171 -1.49 14.71 12.82
C GLU A 171 -1.48 14.10 14.23
N GLU A 172 -2.64 14.02 14.87
CA GLU A 172 -2.80 13.39 16.18
C GLU A 172 -2.34 11.92 16.14
N LEU A 173 -2.80 11.15 15.15
CA LEU A 173 -2.42 9.75 14.99
C LEU A 173 -0.91 9.57 14.73
N SER A 174 -0.32 10.51 14.01
CA SER A 174 1.08 10.45 13.55
C SER A 174 2.08 10.95 14.58
N LYS A 175 1.67 11.71 15.59
CA LYS A 175 2.57 12.23 16.62
C LYS A 175 2.62 11.31 17.84
N ASP A 176 3.83 11.04 18.33
CA ASP A 176 4.07 10.45 19.65
C ASP A 176 5.14 11.26 20.40
N GLU A 177 5.51 10.81 21.62
CA GLU A 177 6.51 11.48 22.46
C GLU A 177 7.87 11.66 21.78
N VAL A 178 8.21 10.82 20.80
CA VAL A 178 9.49 10.83 20.11
C VAL A 178 9.43 11.70 18.84
N GLY A 179 8.24 11.93 18.29
CA GLY A 179 8.03 12.88 17.20
C GLY A 179 6.99 12.41 16.17
N PHE A 180 7.19 12.83 14.92
CA PHE A 180 6.28 12.51 13.83
C PHE A 180 6.61 11.15 13.20
N ASN A 181 5.58 10.33 13.03
CA ASN A 181 5.66 9.01 12.43
C ASN A 181 5.06 9.01 11.02
N PRO A 182 5.61 8.22 10.08
CA PRO A 182 5.01 8.07 8.76
C PRO A 182 3.57 7.54 8.85
N CYS A 183 2.64 8.16 8.10
CA CYS A 183 1.24 7.75 8.05
C CYS A 183 0.86 7.31 6.64
N ILE A 184 0.31 6.10 6.53
CA ILE A 184 -0.26 5.52 5.32
C ILE A 184 -1.74 5.89 5.30
N ILE A 185 -2.12 6.70 4.31
CA ILE A 185 -3.49 7.20 4.15
C ILE A 185 -4.19 6.37 3.07
N PHE A 186 -5.24 5.68 3.45
CA PHE A 186 -6.13 4.98 2.52
C PHE A 186 -7.34 5.86 2.22
N VAL A 187 -7.61 6.09 0.94
CA VAL A 187 -8.78 6.84 0.47
C VAL A 187 -9.65 5.91 -0.37
N PRO A 188 -10.52 5.09 0.25
CA PRO A 188 -11.45 4.27 -0.50
C PRO A 188 -12.52 5.14 -1.16
N LEU A 189 -12.67 4.99 -2.48
CA LEU A 189 -13.59 5.78 -3.29
C LEU A 189 -14.53 4.87 -4.07
N ARG A 190 -15.74 5.39 -4.35
CA ARG A 190 -16.66 4.86 -5.35
C ARG A 190 -16.90 5.98 -6.36
N LEU A 191 -16.32 5.85 -7.55
CA LEU A 191 -16.33 6.90 -8.59
C LEU A 191 -17.56 6.82 -9.51
N GLY A 192 -18.59 6.09 -9.10
CA GLY A 192 -19.81 5.94 -9.88
C GLY A 192 -20.56 4.65 -9.53
N PRO A 193 -21.77 4.47 -10.08
CA PRO A 193 -22.61 3.31 -9.80
C PRO A 193 -22.06 2.03 -10.41
N GLU A 194 -21.61 2.09 -11.67
CA GLU A 194 -21.12 0.95 -12.47
C GLU A 194 -19.72 1.22 -13.05
N SER A 195 -19.48 2.42 -13.58
CA SER A 195 -18.19 2.88 -14.10
C SER A 195 -17.79 4.20 -13.46
N PRO A 196 -16.49 4.57 -13.48
CA PRO A 196 -16.07 5.93 -13.16
C PRO A 196 -16.80 6.93 -14.05
N GLU A 197 -17.34 8.00 -13.47
CA GLU A 197 -17.88 9.12 -14.23
C GLU A 197 -16.72 9.91 -14.88
N ASN A 198 -16.95 10.50 -16.05
CA ASN A 198 -15.89 11.19 -16.81
C ASN A 198 -15.45 12.52 -16.18
N GLU A 199 -16.16 13.00 -15.15
CA GLU A 199 -15.95 14.30 -14.50
C GLU A 199 -15.02 14.22 -13.27
N PHE A 200 -14.34 13.08 -13.04
CA PHE A 200 -13.32 12.91 -11.99
C PHE A 200 -11.91 13.31 -12.43
#